data_AF-A0A0P7TRH7-F1
#
_entry.id   AF-A0A0P7TRH7-F1
#
_cell.length_a   1.000
_cell.length_b   1.000
_cell.length_c   1.000
_cell.angle_alpha   90.00
_cell.angle_beta   90.00
_cell.angle_gamma   90.00
#
_symmetry.space_group_name_H-M   'P 1'
#
loop_
_entity.id
_entity.type
_entity.pdbx_description
1 polymer ?
#
loop_
_entity_poly.entity_id
_entity_poly.type
_entity_poly.pdbx_seq_one_letter_code
_entity_poly.pdbx_strand_id
1 'polypeptide(L)'
;VGHFVANHPVFFASAPVLISILLGASFSRYRIEENVEHLLAPKHSLAKIEGNLVDSLFPVNRSKHTLYSDLQTPGRYGRVIVTTGRGSVLDQHHVDLILSVSRSVAWWSDGRAFVNFVRLHSAITKIQVDMLGFNYTFSHLCLLDENNSCIVDDILRVLEEIRAWRASNRSAPALRYPITRLQDGREAYIGHQLGGVQRVGREGMIVRSARALQLTYYLQAASPLNEAVAARWETEFCRTLERFQEAHPELGLLPFTSSSLQRDFQRSSRVAERPLLVSLALCAALAVLCCIMRDCVRSKPWLGLLSLVTVSLATLTSAGIVNLTGGKYNSTFLGIPFVLLGK
;
A
#
# COMPACT_ATOMS: atom_id res chain seq x y z
N VAL A 1 38.18 39.22 -14.55
CA VAL A 1 37.89 37.98 -13.79
C VAL A 1 38.73 36.80 -14.26
N GLY A 2 38.67 36.39 -15.53
CA GLY A 2 39.46 35.24 -16.03
C GLY A 2 40.97 35.35 -15.79
N HIS A 3 41.56 36.53 -15.97
CA HIS A 3 42.98 36.78 -15.68
C HIS A 3 43.34 36.60 -14.19
N PHE A 4 42.45 36.99 -13.28
CA PHE A 4 42.65 36.81 -11.83
C PHE A 4 42.57 35.34 -11.41
N VAL A 5 41.64 34.58 -12.00
CA VAL A 5 41.52 33.14 -11.77
C VAL A 5 42.74 32.38 -12.31
N ALA A 6 43.25 32.78 -13.49
CA ALA A 6 44.44 32.19 -14.08
C ALA A 6 45.71 32.41 -13.24
N ASN A 7 45.79 33.52 -12.48
CA ASN A 7 46.90 33.82 -11.58
C ASN A 7 46.83 33.02 -10.26
N HIS A 8 45.69 32.43 -9.89
CA HIS A 8 45.50 31.64 -8.67
C HIS A 8 44.80 30.28 -8.93
N PRO A 9 45.31 29.43 -9.83
CA PRO A 9 44.59 28.26 -10.32
C PRO A 9 44.33 27.22 -9.24
N VAL A 10 45.27 27.02 -8.31
CA VAL A 10 45.17 26.02 -7.24
C VAL A 10 44.05 26.36 -6.26
N PHE A 11 43.93 27.63 -5.86
CA PHE A 11 42.89 28.09 -4.95
C PHE A 11 41.50 27.93 -5.57
N PHE A 12 41.31 28.40 -6.80
CA PHE A 12 40.02 28.35 -7.49
C PHE A 12 39.61 26.94 -7.93
N ALA A 13 40.56 26.00 -8.08
CA ALA A 13 40.25 24.60 -8.32
C ALA A 13 39.93 23.83 -7.02
N SER A 14 40.69 24.06 -5.94
CA SER A 14 40.53 23.29 -4.69
C SER A 14 39.38 23.76 -3.80
N ALA A 15 39.14 25.07 -3.71
CA ALA A 15 38.13 25.63 -2.81
C ALA A 15 36.69 25.15 -3.12
N PRO A 16 36.21 25.14 -4.39
CA PRO A 16 34.88 24.61 -4.71
C PRO A 16 34.75 23.12 -4.42
N VAL A 17 35.81 22.34 -4.65
CA VAL A 17 35.83 20.89 -4.37
C VAL A 17 35.71 20.64 -2.87
N LEU A 18 36.48 21.35 -2.05
CA LEU A 18 36.41 21.24 -0.59
C LEU A 18 35.03 21.63 -0.05
N ILE A 19 34.46 22.73 -0.53
CA ILE A 19 33.10 23.16 -0.15
C ILE A 19 32.07 22.10 -0.54
N SER A 20 32.19 21.53 -1.74
CA SER A 20 31.27 20.49 -2.22
C SER A 20 31.35 19.22 -1.37
N ILE A 21 32.55 18.82 -0.94
CA ILE A 21 32.76 17.66 -0.06
C ILE A 21 32.20 17.94 1.34
N LEU A 22 32.46 19.13 1.90
CA LEU A 22 31.95 19.52 3.22
C LEU A 22 30.42 19.55 3.26
N LEU A 23 29.78 20.15 2.25
CA LEU A 23 28.33 20.17 2.13
C LEU A 23 27.78 18.79 1.79
N GLY A 24 28.47 18.04 0.93
CA GLY A 24 28.14 16.66 0.59
C GLY A 24 28.20 15.69 1.76
N ALA A 25 29.07 15.91 2.75
CA ALA A 25 29.12 15.11 3.97
C ALA A 25 27.79 15.14 4.75
N SER A 26 27.02 16.23 4.63
CA SER A 26 25.65 16.32 5.16
C SER A 26 24.74 15.22 4.61
N PHE A 27 24.97 14.76 3.37
CA PHE A 27 24.16 13.72 2.73
C PHE A 27 24.17 12.39 3.49
N SER A 28 25.14 12.14 4.38
CA SER A 28 25.13 10.95 5.25
C SER A 28 23.91 10.88 6.18
N ARG A 29 23.22 11.98 6.44
CA ARG A 29 22.01 12.04 7.29
C ARG A 29 20.77 12.47 6.52
N TYR A 30 20.65 12.09 5.26
CA TYR A 30 19.47 12.43 4.47
C TYR A 30 18.21 11.77 5.04
N ARG A 31 17.11 12.53 5.10
CA ARG A 31 15.80 12.05 5.53
C ARG A 31 14.95 11.76 4.30
N ILE A 32 14.43 10.55 4.19
CA ILE A 32 13.51 10.18 3.12
C ILE A 32 12.08 10.48 3.60
N GLU A 33 11.30 11.18 2.78
CA GLU A 33 9.85 11.28 2.94
C GLU A 33 9.20 10.11 2.21
N GLU A 34 8.59 9.20 2.96
CA GLU A 34 7.95 8.02 2.39
C GLU A 34 6.42 8.18 2.27
N ASN A 35 5.84 9.18 2.94
CA ASN A 35 4.40 9.37 2.93
C ASN A 35 3.93 10.04 1.63
N VAL A 36 3.25 9.25 0.80
CA VAL A 36 2.74 9.66 -0.52
C VAL A 36 1.80 10.86 -0.44
N GLU A 37 0.99 10.97 0.62
CA GLU A 37 0.06 12.10 0.78
C GLU A 37 0.81 13.43 0.96
N HIS A 38 1.91 13.43 1.72
CA HIS A 38 2.76 14.61 1.87
C HIS A 38 3.50 15.00 0.59
N LEU A 39 3.72 14.05 -0.31
CA LEU A 39 4.43 14.26 -1.56
C LEU A 39 3.51 14.81 -2.67
N LEU A 40 2.25 14.39 -2.68
CA LEU A 40 1.30 14.73 -3.74
C LEU A 40 0.31 15.83 -3.36
N ALA A 41 -0.02 15.97 -2.07
CA ALA A 41 -0.97 16.97 -1.60
C ALA A 41 -0.25 18.18 -0.97
N PRO A 42 -0.70 19.42 -1.24
CA PRO A 42 -0.13 20.61 -0.64
C PRO A 42 -0.18 20.55 0.90
N LYS A 43 0.85 21.08 1.57
CA LYS A 43 0.92 21.08 3.05
C LYS A 43 -0.15 21.97 3.69
N HIS A 44 -0.46 23.09 3.05
CA HIS A 44 -1.48 24.02 3.49
C HIS A 44 -2.54 24.10 2.40
N SER A 45 -3.70 23.52 2.67
CA SER A 45 -4.88 23.62 1.83
C SER A 45 -6.12 23.65 2.72
N LEU A 46 -7.20 24.21 2.19
CA LEU A 46 -8.48 24.23 2.89
C LEU A 46 -8.91 22.81 3.30
N ALA A 47 -8.74 21.83 2.40
CA ALA A 47 -9.02 20.43 2.67
C ALA A 47 -8.24 19.84 3.86
N LYS A 48 -6.98 20.24 4.08
CA LYS A 48 -6.21 19.80 5.25
C LYS A 48 -6.64 20.48 6.54
N ILE A 49 -7.07 21.74 6.47
CA ILE A 49 -7.61 22.46 7.63
C ILE A 49 -8.95 21.84 8.02
N GLU A 50 -9.82 21.59 7.05
CA GLU A 50 -11.10 20.90 7.24
C GLU A 50 -10.89 19.48 7.78
N GLY A 51 -9.94 18.71 7.24
CA GLY A 51 -9.58 17.38 7.73
C GLY A 51 -9.12 17.40 9.20
N ASN A 52 -8.21 18.32 9.55
CA ASN A 52 -7.75 18.46 10.94
C ASN A 52 -8.88 18.91 11.89
N LEU A 53 -9.76 19.80 11.43
CA LEU A 53 -10.92 20.23 12.20
C LEU A 53 -11.86 19.07 12.44
N VAL A 54 -12.13 18.26 11.41
CA VAL A 54 -12.93 17.05 11.50
C VAL A 54 -12.31 16.05 12.48
N ASP A 55 -11.01 15.77 12.38
CA ASP A 55 -10.30 14.87 13.31
C ASP A 55 -10.36 15.39 14.76
N SER A 56 -10.37 16.71 14.96
CA SER A 56 -10.51 17.33 16.27
C SER A 56 -11.94 17.31 16.81
N LEU A 57 -12.95 17.45 15.97
CA LEU A 57 -14.37 17.50 16.35
C LEU A 57 -14.96 16.11 16.53
N PHE A 58 -14.51 15.16 15.71
CA PHE A 58 -14.91 13.76 15.72
C PHE A 58 -13.68 12.90 15.98
N PRO A 59 -13.05 13.01 17.17
CA PRO A 59 -11.90 12.19 17.48
C PRO A 59 -12.37 10.74 17.41
N VAL A 60 -11.83 10.00 16.44
CA VAL A 60 -12.15 8.59 16.26
C VAL A 60 -11.58 7.85 17.47
N ASN A 61 -12.37 7.77 18.53
CA ASN A 61 -12.08 6.90 19.65
C ASN A 61 -12.37 5.51 19.12
N ARG A 62 -11.31 4.89 18.56
CA ARG A 62 -11.30 3.67 17.73
C ARG A 62 -11.89 2.42 18.41
N SER A 63 -12.53 2.57 19.56
CA SER A 63 -13.24 1.57 20.34
C SER A 63 -14.75 1.81 20.49
N LYS A 64 -15.33 2.88 19.91
CA LYS A 64 -16.73 3.29 20.17
C LYS A 64 -17.59 3.58 18.94
N HIS A 65 -17.06 3.51 17.72
CA HIS A 65 -17.80 3.88 16.51
C HIS A 65 -18.03 2.67 15.61
N THR A 66 -19.31 2.48 15.26
CA THR A 66 -19.88 1.22 14.75
C THR A 66 -20.05 1.20 13.23
N LEU A 67 -19.68 2.26 12.51
CA LEU A 67 -20.01 2.39 11.08
C LEU A 67 -18.81 2.77 10.20
N TYR A 68 -18.76 2.15 9.02
CA TYR A 68 -17.90 2.52 7.89
C TYR A 68 -17.98 4.02 7.54
N SER A 69 -19.16 4.63 7.72
CA SER A 69 -19.40 6.06 7.47
C SER A 69 -18.67 7.00 8.43
N ASP A 70 -18.26 6.49 9.60
CA ASP A 70 -17.67 7.30 10.67
C ASP A 70 -16.14 7.29 10.61
N LEU A 71 -15.56 6.40 9.80
CA LEU A 71 -14.13 6.30 9.53
C LEU A 71 -13.76 7.18 8.33
N GLN A 72 -13.81 8.50 8.50
CA GLN A 72 -13.51 9.47 7.44
C GLN A 72 -12.05 9.39 6.95
N THR A 73 -11.11 9.00 7.81
CA THR A 73 -9.75 8.60 7.45
C THR A 73 -9.51 7.17 7.95
N PRO A 74 -9.63 6.15 7.09
CA PRO A 74 -9.37 4.79 7.53
C PRO A 74 -7.91 4.72 7.95
N GLY A 75 -7.66 4.28 9.19
CA GLY A 75 -6.31 4.07 9.71
C GLY A 75 -5.61 2.94 8.96
N ARG A 76 -4.99 2.01 9.69
CA ARG A 76 -4.46 0.80 9.05
C ARG A 76 -5.62 -0.13 8.68
N TYR A 77 -5.64 -0.67 7.47
CA TYR A 77 -6.63 -1.66 7.05
C TYR A 77 -6.12 -2.59 5.94
N GLY A 78 -6.70 -3.78 5.89
CA GLY A 78 -6.60 -4.70 4.77
C GLY A 78 -7.96 -4.86 4.10
N ARG A 79 -8.05 -4.63 2.80
CA ARG A 79 -9.23 -4.80 1.98
C ARG A 79 -8.97 -5.85 0.92
N VAL A 80 -9.96 -6.67 0.62
CA VAL A 80 -9.90 -7.64 -0.48
C VAL A 80 -11.17 -7.54 -1.30
N ILE A 81 -11.02 -7.48 -2.62
CA ILE A 81 -12.13 -7.63 -3.55
C ILE A 81 -12.08 -9.05 -4.10
N VAL A 82 -13.14 -9.80 -3.83
CA VAL A 82 -13.36 -11.17 -4.31
C VAL A 82 -14.23 -11.10 -5.56
N THR A 83 -13.75 -11.68 -6.65
CA THR A 83 -14.45 -11.79 -7.92
C THR A 83 -14.54 -13.24 -8.34
N THR A 84 -15.52 -13.57 -9.18
CA THR A 84 -15.68 -14.92 -9.73
C THR A 84 -15.55 -14.88 -11.25
N GLY A 85 -14.88 -15.87 -11.83
CA GLY A 85 -14.71 -15.94 -13.28
C GLY A 85 -16.02 -16.19 -14.01
N ARG A 86 -16.92 -16.98 -13.41
CA ARG A 86 -18.28 -17.25 -13.91
C ARG A 86 -19.25 -17.37 -12.73
N GLY A 87 -20.49 -16.96 -12.95
CA GLY A 87 -21.56 -17.06 -11.94
C GLY A 87 -21.61 -15.85 -11.00
N SER A 88 -22.21 -16.06 -9.84
CA SER A 88 -22.38 -15.05 -8.79
C SER A 88 -21.43 -15.34 -7.64
N VAL A 89 -20.86 -14.31 -7.04
CA VAL A 89 -20.10 -14.43 -5.78
C VAL A 89 -20.98 -14.93 -4.64
N LEU A 90 -22.30 -14.76 -4.75
CA LEU A 90 -23.29 -15.23 -3.76
C LEU A 90 -23.68 -16.71 -3.94
N ASP A 91 -23.16 -17.39 -4.96
CA ASP A 91 -23.40 -18.82 -5.18
C ASP A 91 -22.82 -19.65 -4.02
N GLN A 92 -23.47 -20.77 -3.71
CA GLN A 92 -23.13 -21.59 -2.53
C GLN A 92 -21.65 -21.98 -2.50
N HIS A 93 -21.12 -22.44 -3.62
CA HIS A 93 -19.71 -22.83 -3.74
C HIS A 93 -18.75 -21.69 -3.36
N HIS A 94 -18.98 -20.49 -3.89
CA HIS A 94 -18.13 -19.32 -3.64
C HIS A 94 -18.27 -18.81 -2.20
N VAL A 95 -19.50 -18.77 -1.67
CA VAL A 95 -19.75 -18.36 -0.27
C VAL A 95 -19.07 -19.32 0.70
N ASP A 96 -19.05 -20.62 0.41
CA ASP A 96 -18.44 -21.62 1.28
C ASP A 96 -16.91 -21.49 1.38
N LEU A 97 -16.25 -21.08 0.28
CA LEU A 97 -14.83 -20.75 0.23
C LEU A 97 -14.51 -19.45 1.00
N ILE A 98 -15.38 -18.45 0.91
CA ILE A 98 -15.18 -17.13 1.53
C ILE A 98 -15.32 -17.21 3.05
N LEU A 99 -16.41 -17.81 3.54
CA LEU A 99 -16.82 -17.60 4.93
C LEU A 99 -16.33 -18.62 5.94
N SER A 100 -16.20 -19.89 5.59
CA SER A 100 -16.74 -20.86 6.53
C SER A 100 -16.12 -20.85 7.94
N VAL A 101 -16.97 -20.63 8.95
CA VAL A 101 -16.72 -20.87 10.38
C VAL A 101 -17.03 -22.35 10.67
N SER A 102 -16.27 -22.96 11.58
CA SER A 102 -16.18 -24.43 11.72
C SER A 102 -17.37 -25.06 12.45
N ARG A 103 -17.97 -26.08 11.83
CA ARG A 103 -18.42 -27.37 12.39
C ARG A 103 -18.31 -28.33 11.19
N SER A 104 -17.51 -29.41 11.12
CA SER A 104 -17.22 -30.47 12.09
C SER A 104 -16.03 -31.31 11.56
N VAL A 105 -15.43 -32.12 12.43
CA VAL A 105 -14.48 -33.20 12.09
C VAL A 105 -15.19 -34.30 11.28
N ALA A 106 -14.57 -34.84 10.22
CA ALA A 106 -15.01 -36.05 9.54
C ALA A 106 -13.93 -37.14 9.64
N TRP A 107 -14.31 -38.28 10.21
CA TRP A 107 -13.51 -39.50 10.34
C TRP A 107 -13.72 -40.39 9.12
N TRP A 108 -12.66 -40.97 8.56
CA TRP A 108 -12.78 -42.10 7.62
C TRP A 108 -13.11 -43.41 8.33
N SER A 109 -13.69 -44.34 7.57
CA SER A 109 -13.81 -45.78 7.90
C SER A 109 -12.46 -46.49 8.13
N ASP A 110 -11.33 -45.81 7.88
CA ASP A 110 -9.94 -46.28 8.00
C ASP A 110 -9.16 -45.54 9.10
N GLY A 111 -9.85 -44.89 10.06
CA GLY A 111 -9.23 -44.21 11.20
C GLY A 111 -8.51 -42.88 10.90
N ARG A 112 -8.54 -42.38 9.66
CA ARG A 112 -7.93 -41.10 9.26
C ARG A 112 -8.97 -39.99 9.12
N ALA A 113 -8.77 -38.85 9.79
CA ALA A 113 -9.57 -37.65 9.55
C ALA A 113 -8.87 -36.77 8.49
N PHE A 114 -9.57 -36.38 7.42
CA PHE A 114 -9.02 -35.46 6.42
C PHE A 114 -10.08 -34.52 5.86
N VAL A 115 -10.08 -33.28 6.35
CA VAL A 115 -10.66 -32.10 5.67
C VAL A 115 -9.82 -30.90 6.07
N ASN A 116 -9.02 -30.35 5.15
CA ASN A 116 -8.27 -29.11 5.38
C ASN A 116 -8.64 -28.08 4.31
N PHE A 117 -9.88 -27.57 4.38
CA PHE A 117 -10.24 -26.35 3.65
C PHE A 117 -9.81 -25.15 4.49
N VAL A 118 -8.67 -24.55 4.14
CA VAL A 118 -8.31 -23.22 4.64
C VAL A 118 -9.30 -22.24 4.04
N ARG A 119 -10.05 -21.53 4.89
CA ARG A 119 -11.12 -20.57 4.50
C ARG A 119 -10.56 -19.17 4.36
N LEU A 120 -11.11 -18.34 3.47
CA LEU A 120 -10.59 -16.99 3.26
C LEU A 120 -10.64 -16.14 4.55
N HIS A 121 -11.83 -15.97 5.14
CA HIS A 121 -11.98 -15.19 6.38
C HIS A 121 -11.20 -15.79 7.55
N SER A 122 -11.19 -17.12 7.71
CA SER A 122 -10.42 -17.77 8.77
C SER A 122 -8.91 -17.68 8.55
N ALA A 123 -8.44 -17.70 7.30
CA ALA A 123 -7.02 -17.58 6.98
C ALA A 123 -6.52 -16.19 7.36
N ILE A 124 -7.29 -15.15 7.01
CA ILE A 124 -6.97 -13.76 7.32
C ILE A 124 -6.95 -13.51 8.83
N THR A 125 -7.96 -13.99 9.56
CA THR A 125 -8.05 -13.78 11.01
C THR A 125 -6.98 -14.54 11.81
N LYS A 126 -6.46 -15.64 11.25
CA LYS A 126 -5.39 -16.45 11.84
C LYS A 126 -3.98 -16.05 11.41
N ILE A 127 -3.80 -14.98 10.63
CA ILE A 127 -2.47 -14.46 10.30
C ILE A 127 -1.74 -14.14 11.61
N GLN A 128 -0.52 -14.67 11.74
CA GLN A 128 0.34 -14.46 12.89
C GLN A 128 1.52 -13.57 12.49
N VAL A 129 1.76 -12.54 13.29
CA VAL A 129 2.89 -11.62 13.13
C VAL A 129 3.72 -11.64 14.39
N ASP A 130 4.94 -12.16 14.29
CA ASP A 130 5.90 -12.15 15.39
C ASP A 130 6.59 -10.80 15.51
N MET A 131 6.40 -10.13 16.65
CA MET A 131 7.09 -8.90 17.02
C MET A 131 7.44 -8.94 18.50
N LEU A 132 8.71 -8.69 18.84
CA LEU A 132 9.22 -8.68 20.22
C LEU A 132 8.94 -9.98 21.00
N GLY A 133 8.91 -11.13 20.31
CA GLY A 133 8.67 -12.44 20.92
C GLY A 133 7.20 -12.76 21.22
N PHE A 134 6.28 -11.89 20.76
CA PHE A 134 4.84 -12.13 20.83
C PHE A 134 4.25 -12.32 19.43
N ASN A 135 3.42 -13.34 19.28
CA ASN A 135 2.67 -13.60 18.06
C ASN A 135 1.33 -12.86 18.08
N TYR A 136 1.27 -11.73 17.39
CA TYR A 136 0.05 -10.95 17.22
C TYR A 136 -0.85 -11.58 16.16
N THR A 137 -2.14 -11.68 16.45
CA THR A 137 -3.18 -12.13 15.51
C THR A 137 -4.13 -10.98 15.22
N PHE A 138 -5.04 -11.16 14.26
CA PHE A 138 -6.04 -10.14 13.93
C PHE A 138 -6.87 -9.71 15.15
N SER A 139 -7.19 -10.64 16.06
CA SER A 139 -7.93 -10.32 17.29
C SER A 139 -7.22 -9.35 18.24
N HIS A 140 -5.89 -9.25 18.17
CA HIS A 140 -5.11 -8.31 18.97
C HIS A 140 -4.97 -6.93 18.30
N LEU A 141 -5.27 -6.85 17.00
CA LEU A 141 -5.05 -5.67 16.17
C LEU A 141 -6.34 -5.05 15.65
N CYS A 142 -7.47 -5.76 15.68
CA CYS A 142 -8.72 -5.29 15.12
C CYS A 142 -9.29 -4.09 15.89
N LEU A 143 -10.15 -3.31 15.22
CA LEU A 143 -10.99 -2.35 15.93
C LEU A 143 -12.03 -3.10 16.76
N LEU A 144 -12.20 -2.71 18.01
CA LEU A 144 -13.14 -3.33 18.94
C LEU A 144 -14.46 -2.56 18.93
N ASP A 145 -15.56 -3.30 18.91
CA ASP A 145 -16.92 -2.82 19.13
C ASP A 145 -17.18 -2.60 20.64
N GLU A 146 -18.33 -2.04 20.99
CA GLU A 146 -18.75 -1.83 22.39
C GLU A 146 -18.73 -3.12 23.23
N ASN A 147 -18.93 -4.27 22.56
CA ASN A 147 -18.91 -5.60 23.17
C ASN A 147 -17.50 -6.24 23.23
N ASN A 148 -16.41 -5.49 23.00
CA ASN A 148 -15.04 -5.99 22.91
C ASN A 148 -14.85 -7.08 21.82
N SER A 149 -15.64 -7.03 20.76
CA SER A 149 -15.52 -7.94 19.61
C SER A 149 -14.94 -7.20 18.41
N CYS A 150 -14.20 -7.88 17.54
CA CYS A 150 -13.66 -7.25 16.33
C CYS A 150 -14.77 -6.78 15.40
N ILE A 151 -14.70 -5.54 14.97
CA ILE A 151 -15.57 -4.98 13.94
C ILE A 151 -15.13 -5.58 12.59
N VAL A 152 -16.09 -6.18 11.90
CA VAL A 152 -15.95 -6.76 10.57
C VAL A 152 -17.18 -6.42 9.75
N ASP A 153 -17.05 -6.39 8.42
CA ASP A 153 -18.14 -6.01 7.53
C ASP A 153 -19.40 -6.88 7.74
N ASP A 154 -20.55 -6.23 7.88
CA ASP A 154 -21.84 -6.91 8.13
C ASP A 154 -22.23 -7.90 7.01
N ILE A 155 -21.69 -7.75 5.80
CA ILE A 155 -21.88 -8.73 4.73
C ILE A 155 -21.42 -10.13 5.12
N LEU A 156 -20.42 -10.26 6.01
CA LEU A 156 -19.98 -11.56 6.52
C LEU A 156 -21.11 -12.23 7.30
N ARG A 157 -21.82 -11.49 8.16
CA ARG A 157 -22.97 -11.99 8.93
C ARG A 157 -24.12 -12.41 8.01
N VAL A 158 -24.42 -11.59 7.00
CA VAL A 158 -25.45 -11.88 5.99
C VAL A 158 -25.13 -13.17 5.22
N LEU A 159 -23.88 -13.32 4.78
CA LEU A 159 -23.44 -14.51 4.07
C LEU A 159 -23.49 -15.77 4.96
N GLU A 160 -23.17 -15.64 6.27
CA GLU A 160 -23.24 -16.73 7.25
C GLU A 160 -24.69 -17.18 7.44
N GLU A 161 -25.61 -16.22 7.55
CA GLU A 161 -27.03 -16.49 7.59
C GLU A 161 -27.50 -17.23 6.33
N ILE A 162 -27.20 -16.69 5.14
CA ILE A 162 -27.59 -17.33 3.87
C ILE A 162 -27.09 -18.78 3.80
N ARG A 163 -25.86 -19.03 4.26
CA ARG A 163 -25.30 -20.39 4.35
C ARG A 163 -26.08 -21.25 5.34
N ALA A 164 -26.41 -20.76 6.53
CA ALA A 164 -27.16 -21.50 7.55
C ALA A 164 -28.59 -21.88 7.07
N TRP A 165 -29.26 -20.99 6.33
CA TRP A 165 -30.54 -21.28 5.70
C TRP A 165 -30.44 -22.38 4.64
N ARG A 166 -29.41 -22.32 3.78
CA ARG A 166 -29.16 -23.37 2.78
C ARG A 166 -28.82 -24.71 3.44
N ALA A 167 -28.00 -24.71 4.49
CA ALA A 167 -27.65 -25.92 5.24
C ALA A 167 -28.86 -26.58 5.94
N SER A 168 -29.89 -25.79 6.26
CA SER A 168 -31.16 -26.28 6.83
C SER A 168 -32.22 -26.61 5.77
N ASN A 169 -31.85 -26.68 4.48
CA ASN A 169 -32.74 -26.89 3.33
C ASN A 169 -33.92 -25.89 3.27
N ARG A 170 -33.75 -24.71 3.86
CA ARG A 170 -34.74 -23.63 3.78
C ARG A 170 -34.37 -22.67 2.66
N SER A 171 -35.37 -22.06 2.04
CA SER A 171 -35.13 -20.98 1.07
C SER A 171 -34.44 -19.82 1.77
N ALA A 172 -33.23 -19.47 1.33
CA ALA A 172 -32.51 -18.32 1.87
C ALA A 172 -33.35 -17.04 1.75
N PRO A 173 -33.34 -16.16 2.77
CA PRO A 173 -34.10 -14.92 2.72
C PRO A 173 -33.64 -14.06 1.54
N ALA A 174 -34.59 -13.35 0.92
CA ALA A 174 -34.30 -12.47 -0.21
C ALA A 174 -33.42 -11.30 0.23
N LEU A 175 -32.15 -11.30 -0.20
CA LEU A 175 -31.20 -10.25 0.10
C LEU A 175 -31.64 -8.93 -0.55
N ARG A 176 -31.89 -7.90 0.25
CA ARG A 176 -32.26 -6.56 -0.23
C ARG A 176 -31.02 -5.68 -0.42
N TYR A 177 -31.03 -4.87 -1.47
CA TYR A 177 -29.95 -3.95 -1.81
C TYR A 177 -30.51 -2.53 -2.02
N PRO A 178 -29.86 -1.47 -1.52
CA PRO A 178 -28.54 -1.47 -0.86
C PRO A 178 -28.55 -1.69 0.66
N ILE A 179 -29.74 -1.73 1.27
CA ILE A 179 -29.92 -1.94 2.71
C ILE A 179 -30.60 -3.29 2.92
N THR A 180 -30.02 -4.14 3.78
CA THR A 180 -30.59 -5.42 4.17
C THR A 180 -30.88 -5.46 5.65
N ARG A 181 -31.87 -6.27 6.06
CA ARG A 181 -32.19 -6.52 7.46
C ARG A 181 -31.44 -7.75 7.94
N LEU A 182 -30.72 -7.61 9.04
CA LEU A 182 -30.08 -8.72 9.76
C LEU A 182 -31.10 -9.40 10.69
N GLN A 183 -30.78 -10.59 11.18
CA GLN A 183 -31.60 -11.30 12.17
C GLN A 183 -31.81 -10.51 13.46
N ASP A 184 -30.84 -9.68 13.84
CA ASP A 184 -30.91 -8.81 15.02
C ASP A 184 -31.93 -7.66 14.86
N GLY A 185 -32.62 -7.58 13.71
CA GLY A 185 -33.53 -6.47 13.37
C GLY A 185 -32.82 -5.19 12.92
N ARG A 186 -31.48 -5.17 12.95
CA ARG A 186 -30.66 -4.05 12.47
C ARG A 186 -30.65 -3.99 10.95
N GLU A 187 -30.68 -2.78 10.41
CA GLU A 187 -30.53 -2.51 8.99
C GLU A 187 -29.04 -2.25 8.68
N ALA A 188 -28.43 -3.07 7.83
CA ALA A 188 -27.05 -2.88 7.38
C ALA A 188 -27.00 -2.42 5.93
N TYR A 189 -26.13 -1.44 5.68
CA TYR A 189 -25.85 -0.93 4.35
C TYR A 189 -24.77 -1.75 3.66
N ILE A 190 -25.18 -2.56 2.67
CA ILE A 190 -24.30 -3.45 1.89
C ILE A 190 -23.89 -2.87 0.53
N GLY A 191 -24.21 -1.61 0.28
CA GLY A 191 -23.98 -0.96 -1.01
C GLY A 191 -22.51 -0.85 -1.41
N HIS A 192 -21.60 -0.70 -0.44
CA HIS A 192 -20.16 -0.65 -0.67
C HIS A 192 -19.49 -2.03 -0.70
N GLN A 193 -20.21 -3.08 -0.32
CA GLN A 193 -19.69 -4.45 -0.19
C GLN A 193 -19.97 -5.28 -1.44
N LEU A 194 -21.04 -4.99 -2.19
CA LEU A 194 -21.39 -5.76 -3.40
C LEU A 194 -21.17 -4.94 -4.68
N GLY A 195 -20.43 -5.51 -5.62
CA GLY A 195 -20.17 -4.94 -6.94
C GLY A 195 -20.88 -5.69 -8.06
N GLY A 196 -21.32 -4.96 -9.11
CA GLY A 196 -21.95 -5.55 -10.29
C GLY A 196 -23.25 -6.31 -9.98
N VAL A 197 -24.07 -5.74 -9.09
CA VAL A 197 -25.30 -6.37 -8.58
C VAL A 197 -26.39 -6.37 -9.66
N GLN A 198 -26.93 -7.55 -9.95
CA GLN A 198 -28.14 -7.71 -10.75
C GLN A 198 -29.34 -7.81 -9.81
N ARG A 199 -30.32 -6.94 -10.02
CA ARG A 199 -31.49 -6.81 -9.14
C ARG A 199 -32.75 -7.31 -9.84
N VAL A 200 -33.66 -7.89 -9.07
CA VAL A 200 -34.93 -8.48 -9.51
C VAL A 200 -36.04 -8.10 -8.52
N GLY A 201 -37.29 -8.25 -8.94
CA GLY A 201 -38.49 -7.95 -8.15
C GLY A 201 -39.18 -6.67 -8.62
N ARG A 202 -40.43 -6.47 -8.19
CA ARG A 202 -41.28 -5.33 -8.61
C ARG A 202 -40.65 -3.97 -8.31
N GLU A 203 -39.87 -3.88 -7.23
CA GLU A 203 -39.15 -2.68 -6.82
C GLU A 203 -37.66 -2.71 -7.18
N GLY A 204 -37.18 -3.79 -7.81
CA GLY A 204 -35.76 -3.94 -8.14
C GLY A 204 -34.82 -3.92 -6.92
N MET A 205 -35.31 -4.31 -5.74
CA MET A 205 -34.53 -4.29 -4.49
C MET A 205 -33.91 -5.64 -4.15
N ILE A 206 -34.33 -6.75 -4.77
CA ILE A 206 -33.83 -8.09 -4.43
C ILE A 206 -32.60 -8.40 -5.26
N VAL A 207 -31.52 -8.85 -4.62
CA VAL A 207 -30.30 -9.27 -5.30
C VAL A 207 -30.49 -10.66 -5.89
N ARG A 208 -30.35 -10.78 -7.23
CA ARG A 208 -30.27 -12.07 -7.91
C ARG A 208 -28.84 -12.59 -7.98
N SER A 209 -27.89 -11.72 -8.30
CA SER A 209 -26.47 -12.07 -8.40
C SER A 209 -25.58 -10.87 -8.15
N ALA A 210 -24.36 -11.09 -7.70
CA ALA A 210 -23.31 -10.07 -7.59
C ALA A 210 -22.01 -10.58 -8.24
N ARG A 211 -21.29 -9.71 -8.94
CA ARG A 211 -20.03 -10.05 -9.63
C ARG A 211 -18.80 -9.94 -8.73
N ALA A 212 -18.87 -9.05 -7.74
CA ALA A 212 -17.77 -8.81 -6.82
C ALA A 212 -18.30 -8.66 -5.38
N LEU A 213 -17.48 -9.07 -4.43
CA LEU A 213 -17.67 -8.87 -3.00
C LEU A 213 -16.43 -8.16 -2.44
N GLN A 214 -16.61 -7.08 -1.70
CA GLN A 214 -15.56 -6.37 -1.01
C GLN A 214 -15.63 -6.69 0.48
N LEU A 215 -14.49 -7.07 1.06
CA LEU A 215 -14.31 -7.31 2.50
C LEU A 215 -13.18 -6.42 3.02
N THR A 216 -13.41 -5.77 4.15
CA THR A 216 -12.50 -4.82 4.78
C THR A 216 -12.24 -5.22 6.23
N TYR A 217 -10.97 -5.23 6.60
CA TYR A 217 -10.46 -5.59 7.91
C TYR A 217 -9.75 -4.37 8.48
N TYR A 218 -10.38 -3.71 9.44
CA TYR A 218 -9.84 -2.51 10.08
C TYR A 218 -8.88 -2.89 11.21
N LEU A 219 -7.77 -2.16 11.28
CA LEU A 219 -6.71 -2.37 12.27
C LEU A 219 -6.53 -1.12 13.14
N GLN A 220 -6.23 -1.34 14.41
CA GLN A 220 -5.97 -0.33 15.40
C GLN A 220 -4.49 0.08 15.36
N ALA A 221 -4.25 1.31 14.92
CA ALA A 221 -2.94 1.95 14.91
C ALA A 221 -2.82 3.00 16.02
N ALA A 222 -2.98 2.59 17.30
CA ALA A 222 -2.98 3.52 18.44
C ALA A 222 -1.57 3.77 19.02
N SER A 223 -0.71 2.75 19.03
CA SER A 223 0.65 2.82 19.57
C SER A 223 1.69 2.64 18.44
N PRO A 224 2.93 3.13 18.60
CA PRO A 224 3.98 2.93 17.61
C PRO A 224 4.31 1.44 17.40
N LEU A 225 4.14 0.61 18.43
CA LEU A 225 4.25 -0.85 18.32
C LEU A 225 3.13 -1.41 17.45
N ASN A 226 1.87 -1.05 17.72
CA ASN A 226 0.73 -1.52 16.94
C ASN A 226 0.80 -1.05 15.48
N GLU A 227 1.31 0.15 15.23
CA GLU A 227 1.54 0.66 13.88
C GLU A 227 2.54 -0.21 13.10
N ALA A 228 3.66 -0.57 13.73
CA ALA A 228 4.67 -1.46 13.13
C ALA A 228 4.13 -2.88 12.91
N VAL A 229 3.41 -3.42 13.90
CA VAL A 229 2.78 -4.75 13.81
C VAL A 229 1.71 -4.77 12.72
N ALA A 230 0.85 -3.74 12.64
CA ALA A 230 -0.19 -3.60 11.63
C ALA A 230 0.39 -3.49 10.21
N ALA A 231 1.45 -2.70 10.02
CA ALA A 231 2.15 -2.61 8.73
C ALA A 231 2.73 -3.97 8.29
N ARG A 232 3.25 -4.76 9.24
CA ARG A 232 3.73 -6.12 8.96
C ARG A 232 2.58 -7.09 8.67
N TRP A 233 1.47 -6.98 9.40
CA TRP A 233 0.24 -7.73 9.15
C TRP A 233 -0.31 -7.45 7.75
N GLU A 234 -0.32 -6.20 7.28
CA GLU A 234 -0.74 -5.85 5.91
C GLU A 234 0.11 -6.54 4.84
N THR A 235 1.40 -6.76 5.12
CA THR A 235 2.30 -7.46 4.19
C THR A 235 1.99 -8.95 4.15
N GLU A 236 1.79 -9.58 5.31
CA GLU A 236 1.39 -10.99 5.41
C GLU A 236 -0.04 -11.24 4.90
N PHE A 237 -0.93 -10.26 5.01
CA PHE A 237 -2.27 -10.28 4.43
C PHE A 237 -2.22 -10.42 2.92
N CYS A 238 -1.44 -9.58 2.23
CA CYS A 238 -1.25 -9.69 0.78
C CYS A 238 -0.69 -11.06 0.39
N ARG A 239 0.36 -11.54 1.08
CA ARG A 239 0.97 -12.86 0.80
C ARG A 239 0.01 -14.02 1.02
N THR A 240 -0.80 -13.95 2.06
CA THR A 240 -1.79 -14.99 2.37
C THR A 240 -2.87 -15.05 1.29
N LEU A 241 -3.31 -13.90 0.79
CA LEU A 241 -4.28 -13.81 -0.30
C LEU A 241 -3.72 -14.29 -1.64
N GLU A 242 -2.46 -13.97 -1.96
CA GLU A 242 -1.77 -14.48 -3.15
C GLU A 242 -1.72 -16.02 -3.13
N ARG A 243 -1.26 -16.62 -2.02
CA ARG A 243 -1.25 -18.08 -1.85
C ARG A 243 -2.64 -18.71 -1.93
N PHE A 244 -3.65 -18.02 -1.38
CA PHE A 244 -5.02 -18.50 -1.43
C PHE A 244 -5.56 -18.50 -2.86
N GLN A 245 -5.26 -17.46 -3.64
CA GLN A 245 -5.64 -17.37 -5.05
C GLN A 245 -4.97 -18.45 -5.89
N GLU A 246 -3.69 -18.76 -5.63
CA GLU A 246 -2.98 -19.87 -6.28
C GLU A 246 -3.65 -21.22 -5.99
N ALA A 247 -4.15 -21.41 -4.77
CA ALA A 247 -4.87 -22.63 -4.37
C ALA A 247 -6.30 -22.71 -4.93
N HIS A 248 -6.97 -21.56 -5.16
CA HIS A 248 -8.37 -21.49 -5.61
C HIS A 248 -8.50 -20.56 -6.83
N PRO A 249 -8.08 -21.00 -8.04
CA PRO A 249 -8.07 -20.18 -9.24
C PRO A 249 -9.48 -19.78 -9.75
N GLU A 250 -10.52 -20.38 -9.19
CA GLU A 250 -11.93 -20.03 -9.43
C GLU A 250 -12.34 -18.67 -8.84
N LEU A 251 -11.61 -18.21 -7.82
CA LEU A 251 -11.79 -16.91 -7.17
C LEU A 251 -10.66 -15.97 -7.60
N GLY A 252 -11.02 -14.80 -8.15
CA GLY A 252 -10.08 -13.71 -8.33
C GLY A 252 -10.01 -12.87 -7.05
N LEU A 253 -8.85 -12.80 -6.41
CA LEU A 253 -8.63 -12.03 -5.18
C LEU A 253 -7.74 -10.82 -5.46
N LEU A 254 -8.28 -9.63 -5.20
CA LEU A 254 -7.57 -8.37 -5.39
C LEU A 254 -7.32 -7.73 -4.02
N PRO A 255 -6.13 -7.96 -3.40
CA PRO A 255 -5.77 -7.36 -2.13
C PRO A 255 -5.44 -5.87 -2.29
N PHE A 256 -5.85 -5.08 -1.30
CA PHE A 256 -5.55 -3.66 -1.19
C PHE A 256 -5.36 -3.29 0.28
N THR A 257 -4.28 -2.60 0.64
CA THR A 257 -3.99 -2.21 2.02
C THR A 257 -3.66 -0.72 2.10
N SER A 258 -3.68 -0.14 3.29
CA SER A 258 -3.26 1.25 3.52
C SER A 258 -1.84 1.54 3.01
N SER A 259 -0.91 0.59 3.13
CA SER A 259 0.46 0.76 2.61
C SER A 259 0.65 0.32 1.16
N SER A 260 -0.36 -0.21 0.47
CA SER A 260 -0.21 -0.68 -0.92
C SER A 260 0.26 0.43 -1.85
N LEU A 261 -0.37 1.61 -1.77
CA LEU A 261 0.01 2.77 -2.60
C LEU A 261 1.46 3.19 -2.35
N GLN A 262 1.87 3.28 -1.09
CA GLN A 262 3.25 3.61 -0.71
C GLN A 262 4.23 2.54 -1.22
N ARG A 263 3.91 1.25 -1.03
CA ARG A 263 4.74 0.13 -1.51
C ARG A 263 4.90 0.13 -3.03
N ASP A 264 3.82 0.37 -3.77
CA ASP A 264 3.86 0.40 -5.23
C ASP A 264 4.67 1.59 -5.75
N PHE A 265 4.52 2.76 -5.12
CA PHE A 265 5.33 3.94 -5.44
C PHE A 265 6.82 3.69 -5.21
N GLN A 266 7.20 3.10 -4.07
CA GLN A 266 8.59 2.75 -3.76
C GLN A 266 9.13 1.65 -4.69
N ARG A 267 8.30 0.67 -5.06
CA ARG A 267 8.67 -0.38 -6.01
C ARG A 267 8.96 0.20 -7.39
N SER A 268 8.10 1.10 -7.88
CA SER A 268 8.30 1.80 -9.16
C SER A 268 9.64 2.55 -9.18
N SER A 269 9.95 3.24 -8.08
CA SER A 269 11.24 3.94 -7.93
C SER A 269 12.45 3.00 -7.99
N ARG A 270 12.41 1.84 -7.32
CA ARG A 270 13.52 0.87 -7.36
C ARG A 270 13.68 0.23 -8.74
N VAL A 271 12.58 -0.04 -9.44
CA VAL A 271 12.63 -0.58 -10.81
C VAL A 271 13.28 0.42 -11.77
N ALA A 272 13.08 1.72 -11.56
CA ALA A 272 13.69 2.78 -12.35
C ALA A 272 15.20 2.99 -12.08
N GLU A 273 15.75 2.45 -11.00
CA GLU A 273 17.16 2.66 -10.62
C GLU A 273 18.15 2.09 -11.64
N ARG A 274 17.93 0.85 -12.09
CA ARG A 274 18.81 0.21 -13.08
C ARG A 274 18.86 0.96 -14.42
N PRO A 275 17.74 1.26 -15.10
CA PRO A 275 17.80 2.02 -16.35
C PRO A 275 18.37 3.43 -16.17
N LEU A 276 18.21 4.04 -14.98
CA LEU A 276 18.83 5.33 -14.64
C LEU A 276 20.36 5.24 -14.62
N LEU A 277 20.93 4.21 -13.99
CA LEU A 277 22.39 4.01 -13.96
C LEU A 277 22.95 3.76 -15.37
N VAL A 278 22.23 3.00 -16.19
CA VAL A 278 22.63 2.73 -17.59
C VAL A 278 22.59 4.00 -18.43
N SER A 279 21.55 4.82 -18.31
CA SER A 279 21.46 6.08 -19.05
C SER A 279 22.55 7.07 -18.63
N LEU A 280 22.85 7.17 -17.32
CA LEU A 280 23.95 7.98 -16.80
C LEU A 280 25.30 7.54 -17.38
N ALA A 281 25.57 6.23 -17.40
CA ALA A 281 26.80 5.68 -17.97
C ALA A 281 26.89 5.96 -19.48
N LEU A 282 25.79 5.86 -20.21
CA LEU A 282 25.73 6.18 -21.64
C LEU A 282 26.00 7.67 -21.89
N CYS A 283 25.39 8.57 -21.12
CA CYS A 283 25.65 10.01 -21.19
C CYS A 283 27.12 10.34 -20.92
N ALA A 284 27.73 9.71 -19.91
CA ALA A 284 29.14 9.86 -19.60
C ALA A 284 30.04 9.38 -20.75
N ALA A 285 29.73 8.21 -21.33
CA ALA A 285 30.47 7.67 -22.47
C ALA A 285 30.36 8.59 -23.71
N LEU A 286 29.15 9.07 -24.03
CA LEU A 286 28.93 10.01 -25.13
C LEU A 286 29.67 11.33 -24.91
N ALA A 287 29.67 11.89 -23.69
CA ALA A 287 30.40 13.11 -23.38
C ALA A 287 31.91 12.96 -23.63
N VAL A 288 32.48 11.82 -23.25
CA VAL A 288 33.90 11.52 -23.51
C VAL A 288 34.15 11.30 -25.00
N LEU A 289 33.31 10.51 -25.68
CA LEU A 289 33.45 10.21 -27.11
C LEU A 289 33.35 11.46 -27.98
N CYS A 290 32.40 12.36 -27.70
CA CYS A 290 32.26 13.64 -28.41
C CYS A 290 33.47 14.57 -28.22
N CYS A 291 34.23 14.40 -27.13
CA CYS A 291 35.44 15.16 -26.84
C CYS A 291 36.73 14.54 -27.42
N ILE A 292 36.62 13.36 -28.06
CA ILE A 292 37.73 12.71 -28.77
C ILE A 292 37.76 13.25 -30.20
N MET A 293 38.89 13.85 -30.57
CA MET A 293 39.19 14.18 -31.95
C MET A 293 40.06 13.09 -32.58
N ARG A 294 40.04 13.01 -33.93
CA ARG A 294 40.82 12.04 -34.71
C ARG A 294 42.33 12.14 -34.46
N ASP A 295 42.81 13.31 -34.06
CA ASP A 295 44.20 13.53 -33.63
C ASP A 295 44.32 13.39 -32.11
N CYS A 296 45.03 12.34 -31.65
CA CYS A 296 45.22 12.05 -30.22
C CYS A 296 45.89 13.21 -29.44
N VAL A 297 46.77 13.98 -30.09
CA VAL A 297 47.48 15.13 -29.49
C VAL A 297 46.56 16.33 -29.23
N ARG A 298 45.49 16.47 -30.03
CA ARG A 298 44.53 17.57 -29.92
C ARG A 298 43.25 17.18 -29.19
N SER A 299 43.04 15.87 -28.98
CA SER A 299 41.96 15.34 -28.16
C SER A 299 42.10 15.82 -26.71
N LYS A 300 41.00 16.29 -26.12
CA LYS A 300 40.97 16.74 -24.71
C LYS A 300 39.88 15.98 -23.94
N PRO A 301 39.97 14.64 -23.85
CA PRO A 301 38.96 13.83 -23.17
C PRO A 301 38.80 14.22 -21.70
N TRP A 302 39.87 14.73 -21.08
CA TRP A 302 39.87 15.25 -19.71
C TRP A 302 38.92 16.43 -19.50
N LEU A 303 38.65 17.25 -20.52
CA LEU A 303 37.70 18.35 -20.39
C LEU A 303 36.26 17.84 -20.22
N GLY A 304 35.89 16.80 -20.97
CA GLY A 304 34.58 16.15 -20.83
C GLY A 304 34.41 15.48 -19.46
N LEU A 305 35.46 14.80 -18.98
CA LEU A 305 35.46 14.19 -17.66
C LEU A 305 35.36 15.23 -16.53
N LEU A 306 36.16 16.30 -16.60
CA LEU A 306 36.12 17.40 -15.63
C LEU A 306 34.74 18.06 -15.61
N SER A 307 34.10 18.24 -16.77
CA SER A 307 32.72 18.74 -16.84
C SER A 307 31.76 17.83 -16.06
N LEU A 308 31.80 16.51 -16.27
CA LEU A 308 30.96 15.55 -15.55
C LEU A 308 31.20 15.62 -14.03
N VAL A 309 32.46 15.72 -13.62
CA VAL A 309 32.84 15.87 -12.20
C VAL A 309 32.27 17.17 -11.64
N THR A 310 32.39 18.29 -12.35
CA THR A 310 31.85 19.58 -11.86
C THR A 310 30.33 19.55 -11.69
N VAL A 311 29.58 18.94 -12.63
CA VAL A 311 28.12 18.78 -12.51
C VAL A 311 27.77 17.89 -11.32
N SER A 312 28.49 16.78 -11.13
CA SER A 312 28.27 15.90 -9.98
C SER A 312 28.54 16.60 -8.63
N LEU A 313 29.62 17.39 -8.53
CA LEU A 313 29.93 18.17 -7.32
C LEU A 313 28.88 19.26 -7.07
N ALA A 314 28.39 19.91 -8.12
CA ALA A 314 27.29 20.89 -8.00
C ALA A 314 26.00 20.22 -7.50
N THR A 315 25.65 19.03 -8.02
CA THR A 315 24.48 18.28 -7.52
C THR A 315 24.63 17.87 -6.05
N LEU A 316 25.81 17.37 -5.67
CA LEU A 316 26.12 16.99 -4.30
C LEU A 316 26.05 18.18 -3.35
N THR A 317 26.57 19.33 -3.78
CA THR A 317 26.52 20.59 -3.02
C THR A 317 25.09 21.06 -2.82
N SER A 318 24.29 21.09 -3.89
CA SER A 318 22.88 21.47 -3.84
C SER A 318 22.09 20.55 -2.90
N ALA A 319 22.31 19.24 -3.02
CA ALA A 319 21.74 18.24 -2.14
C ALA A 319 22.14 18.46 -0.66
N GLY A 320 23.43 18.70 -0.41
CA GLY A 320 23.95 19.00 0.92
C GLY A 320 23.27 20.21 1.57
N ILE A 321 23.10 21.31 0.81
CA ILE A 321 22.40 22.51 1.26
C ILE A 321 20.94 22.21 1.61
N VAL A 322 20.22 21.49 0.73
CA VAL A 322 18.82 21.11 0.97
C VAL A 322 18.68 20.23 2.22
N ASN A 323 19.65 19.33 2.47
CA ASN A 323 19.61 18.51 3.67
C ASN A 323 19.87 19.34 4.94
N LEU A 324 20.81 20.28 4.90
CA LEU A 324 21.13 21.17 6.03
C LEU A 324 19.96 22.10 6.39
N THR A 325 19.15 22.51 5.41
CA THR A 325 17.94 23.30 5.67
C THR A 325 16.75 22.46 6.12
N GLY A 326 16.94 21.15 6.36
CA GLY A 326 15.91 20.23 6.83
C GLY A 326 14.98 19.73 5.74
N GLY A 327 15.36 19.89 4.47
CA GLY A 327 14.66 19.30 3.33
C GLY A 327 14.64 17.77 3.40
N LYS A 328 13.53 17.18 2.98
CA LYS A 328 13.37 15.73 2.88
C LYS A 328 13.47 15.29 1.42
N TYR A 329 14.10 14.15 1.21
CA TYR A 329 14.29 13.54 -0.11
C TYR A 329 13.12 12.64 -0.46
N ASN A 330 12.73 12.65 -1.72
CA ASN A 330 11.73 11.75 -2.27
C ASN A 330 12.37 10.88 -3.38
N SER A 331 11.78 9.73 -3.66
CA SER A 331 12.16 8.87 -4.79
C SER A 331 12.14 9.60 -6.14
N THR A 332 11.25 10.59 -6.33
CA THR A 332 11.22 11.40 -7.57
C THR A 332 12.52 12.18 -7.83
N PHE A 333 13.35 12.42 -6.81
CA PHE A 333 14.64 13.10 -6.97
C PHE A 333 15.67 12.28 -7.78
N LEU A 334 15.43 10.99 -8.00
CA LEU A 334 16.26 10.13 -8.86
C LEU A 334 16.40 10.69 -10.30
N GLY A 335 15.43 11.47 -10.78
CA GLY A 335 15.47 12.07 -12.13
C GLY A 335 16.29 13.37 -12.25
N ILE A 336 16.67 14.02 -11.14
CA ILE A 336 17.32 15.34 -11.18
C ILE A 336 18.71 15.32 -11.84
N PRO A 337 19.58 14.33 -11.58
CA PRO A 337 20.87 14.24 -12.26
C PRO A 337 20.72 14.18 -13.79
N PHE A 338 19.67 13.53 -14.31
CA PHE A 338 19.41 13.45 -15.75
C PHE A 338 19.00 14.80 -16.35
N VAL A 339 18.12 15.53 -15.67
CA VAL A 339 17.71 16.89 -16.09
C VAL A 339 18.89 17.86 -16.11
N LEU A 340 19.82 17.70 -15.16
CA LEU A 340 21.01 18.54 -15.06
C LEU A 340 22.09 18.18 -16.09
N LEU A 341 22.21 16.90 -16.47
CA LEU A 341 23.15 16.46 -17.50
C LEU A 341 22.64 16.70 -18.93
N GLY A 342 21.32 16.82 -19.12
CA GLY A 342 20.70 17.10 -20.42
C GLY A 342 20.62 18.59 -20.78
N LYS A 343 21.02 19.48 -19.89
CA LYS A 343 21.22 20.92 -20.16
C LYS A 343 22.66 21.19 -20.52
#